data_AF-A0A7C4Y387-F1
#
_entry.id   AF-A0A7C4Y387-F1
#
_cell.length_a   1.000
_cell.length_b   1.000
_cell.length_c   1.000
_cell.angle_alpha   90.00
_cell.angle_beta   90.00
_cell.angle_gamma   90.00
#
_symmetry.space_group_name_H-M   'P 1'
#
loop_
_entity.id
_entity.type
_entity.pdbx_description
1 polymer ?
#
loop_
_entity_poly.entity_id
_entity_poly.type
_entity_poly.pdbx_seq_one_letter_code
_entity_poly.pdbx_strand_id
1 'polypeptide(L)'
;MAAKQQAVKAIEPMPMLKTVEQMSRISGIGENKLRELMDNREIEYIQNGNRRLLADAAIWDWYERNKTSISLSQEGRCENGNNSKAG
;
A
#
# COMPACT_ATOMS: atom_id res chain seq x y z
N MET A 1 31.59 -4.26 -27.77
CA MET A 1 30.23 -4.19 -27.16
C MET A 1 30.07 -5.42 -26.27
N ALA A 2 30.14 -5.28 -24.95
CA ALA A 2 29.99 -6.40 -24.01
C ALA A 2 28.61 -6.33 -23.37
N ALA A 3 27.71 -7.22 -23.79
CA ALA A 3 26.39 -7.35 -23.21
C ALA A 3 26.52 -7.89 -21.77
N LYS A 4 26.16 -7.08 -20.78
CA LYS A 4 26.01 -7.52 -19.39
C LYS A 4 24.81 -8.44 -19.31
N GLN A 5 25.05 -9.75 -19.25
CA GLN A 5 24.06 -10.74 -18.86
C GLN A 5 23.71 -10.48 -17.39
N GLN A 6 22.57 -9.83 -17.15
CA GLN A 6 21.98 -9.76 -15.83
C GLN A 6 21.51 -11.17 -15.47
N ALA A 7 22.24 -11.81 -14.56
CA ALA A 7 21.81 -13.03 -13.92
C ALA A 7 20.45 -12.75 -13.25
N VAL A 8 19.39 -13.36 -13.78
CA VAL A 8 18.10 -13.49 -13.10
C VAL A 8 18.39 -14.18 -11.76
N LYS A 9 18.47 -13.39 -10.69
CA LYS A 9 18.51 -13.90 -9.32
C LYS A 9 17.29 -14.82 -9.20
N ALA A 10 17.56 -16.11 -8.96
CA ALA A 10 16.55 -17.07 -8.58
C ALA A 10 15.66 -16.41 -7.53
N ILE A 11 14.36 -16.39 -7.81
CA ILE A 11 13.34 -15.87 -6.90
C ILE A 11 13.35 -16.86 -5.72
N GLU A 12 14.19 -16.61 -4.72
CA GLU A 12 14.08 -17.30 -3.45
C GLU A 12 12.63 -17.12 -2.99
N PRO A 13 11.90 -18.20 -2.65
CA PRO A 13 10.51 -18.08 -2.25
C PRO A 13 10.47 -17.20 -1.01
N MET A 14 10.06 -15.95 -1.22
CA MET A 14 10.04 -14.96 -0.17
C MET A 14 9.09 -15.50 0.90
N PRO A 15 9.51 -15.56 2.17
CA PRO A 15 8.72 -16.21 3.21
C PRO A 15 7.33 -15.60 3.25
N MET A 16 6.31 -16.47 3.34
CA MET A 16 4.90 -16.06 3.38
C MET A 16 4.61 -15.09 4.52
N LEU A 17 5.34 -15.25 5.63
CA LEU A 17 5.28 -14.41 6.82
C LEU A 17 6.60 -13.68 7.01
N LYS A 18 6.51 -12.36 7.16
CA LYS A 18 7.67 -11.47 7.27
C LYS A 18 7.67 -10.80 8.64
N THR A 19 8.85 -10.50 9.18
CA THR A 19 8.91 -9.69 10.41
C THR A 19 8.51 -8.26 10.14
N VAL A 20 8.19 -7.54 11.21
CA VAL A 20 7.98 -6.08 11.19
C VAL A 20 9.12 -5.34 10.49
N GLU A 21 10.38 -5.69 10.79
CA GLU A 21 11.54 -5.05 10.15
C GLU A 21 11.59 -5.29 8.63
N GLN A 22 11.35 -6.53 8.20
CA GLN A 22 11.30 -6.86 6.77
C GLN A 22 10.14 -6.14 6.09
N MET A 23 9.00 -6.09 6.76
CA MET A 23 7.82 -5.44 6.22
C MET A 23 7.94 -3.93 6.16
N SER A 24 8.71 -3.34 7.07
CA SER A 24 9.04 -1.93 7.01
C SER A 24 9.83 -1.60 5.74
N ARG A 25 10.78 -2.45 5.35
CA ARG A 25 11.55 -2.28 4.12
C ARG A 25 10.73 -2.47 2.84
N ILE A 26 9.69 -3.30 2.88
CA ILE A 26 8.87 -3.64 1.71
C ILE A 26 7.72 -2.64 1.53
N SER A 27 6.97 -2.37 2.60
CA SER A 27 5.81 -1.47 2.57
C SER A 27 6.18 0.01 2.63
N GLY A 28 7.39 0.34 3.10
CA GLY A 28 7.79 1.71 3.39
C GLY A 28 7.16 2.29 4.66
N ILE A 29 6.36 1.50 5.39
CA ILE A 29 5.79 1.90 6.69
C ILE A 29 6.86 1.71 7.76
N GLY A 30 7.07 2.71 8.63
CA GLY A 30 8.04 2.61 9.71
C GLY A 30 7.76 1.45 10.67
N GLU A 31 8.80 0.80 11.19
CA GLU A 31 8.66 -0.33 12.12
C GLU A 31 7.83 0.01 13.35
N ASN A 32 8.05 1.20 13.94
CA ASN A 32 7.27 1.68 15.08
C ASN A 32 5.78 1.78 14.74
N LYS A 33 5.46 2.25 13.53
CA LYS A 33 4.07 2.36 13.09
C LYS A 33 3.44 0.98 12.92
N LEU A 34 4.15 0.03 12.32
CA LEU A 34 3.67 -1.35 12.24
C LEU A 34 3.46 -1.98 13.63
N ARG A 35 4.33 -1.68 14.62
CA ARG A 35 4.16 -2.12 16.01
C ARG A 35 2.91 -1.52 16.65
N GLU A 36 2.67 -0.22 16.48
CA GLU A 36 1.44 0.44 16.93
C GLU A 36 0.20 -0.20 16.30
N LEU A 37 0.21 -0.46 14.99
CA LEU A 37 -0.92 -1.08 14.29
C LEU A 37 -1.21 -2.50 14.79
N MET A 38 -0.16 -3.24 15.18
CA MET A 38 -0.32 -4.54 15.84
C MET A 38 -0.88 -4.42 17.27
N ASP A 39 -0.40 -3.44 18.04
CA ASP A 39 -0.87 -3.22 19.43
C ASP A 39 -2.32 -2.73 19.45
N ASN A 40 -2.71 -1.89 18.49
CA ASN A 40 -4.08 -1.44 18.26
C ASN A 40 -4.98 -2.54 17.66
N ARG A 41 -4.41 -3.68 17.25
CA ARG A 41 -5.09 -4.76 16.51
C ARG A 41 -5.75 -4.30 15.21
N GLU A 42 -5.16 -3.31 14.55
CA GLU A 42 -5.60 -2.80 13.24
C GLU A 42 -5.05 -3.63 12.07
N ILE A 43 -3.95 -4.35 12.29
CA ILE A 43 -3.34 -5.26 11.33
C ILE A 43 -3.32 -6.67 11.91
N GLU A 44 -3.63 -7.65 11.06
CA GLU A 44 -3.51 -9.06 11.40
C GLU A 44 -2.03 -9.49 11.47
N TYR A 45 -1.69 -10.19 12.55
CA TYR A 45 -0.35 -10.71 12.73
C TYR A 45 -0.37 -12.04 13.48
N ILE A 46 0.73 -12.78 13.31
CA ILE A 46 0.99 -14.03 14.00
C ILE A 46 2.15 -13.82 14.95
N GLN A 47 1.94 -14.18 16.22
CA GLN A 47 3.01 -14.19 17.21
C GLN A 47 3.80 -15.51 17.11
N ASN A 48 5.09 -15.41 16.78
CA ASN A 48 6.03 -16.52 16.79
C ASN A 48 7.08 -16.27 17.89
N GLY A 49 6.75 -16.68 19.11
CA GLY A 49 7.52 -16.37 20.32
C GLY A 49 7.64 -14.87 20.53
N ASN A 50 8.87 -14.36 20.53
CA ASN A 50 9.18 -12.92 20.68
C ASN A 50 9.05 -12.13 19.37
N ARG A 51 8.89 -12.80 18.23
CA ARG A 51 8.76 -12.15 16.92
C ARG A 51 7.29 -12.05 16.56
N ARG A 52 6.89 -10.89 16.04
CA ARG A 52 5.58 -10.72 15.40
C ARG A 52 5.78 -10.76 13.89
N LEU A 53 5.05 -11.65 13.24
CA LEU A 53 5.12 -11.89 11.80
C LEU A 53 3.81 -11.44 11.16
N LEU A 54 3.90 -10.85 9.98
CA LEU A 54 2.76 -10.39 9.20
C LEU A 54 2.94 -10.77 7.72
N ALA A 55 1.81 -10.91 7.04
CA ALA A 55 1.77 -11.18 5.61
C ALA A 55 1.55 -9.89 4.82
N ASP A 56 1.93 -9.90 3.53
CA ASP A 56 1.65 -8.78 2.62
C ASP A 56 0.14 -8.49 2.51
N ALA A 57 -0.68 -9.53 2.55
CA ALA A 57 -2.14 -9.39 2.56
C ALA A 57 -2.65 -8.55 3.74
N ALA A 58 -2.03 -8.66 4.93
CA ALA A 58 -2.46 -7.93 6.11
C ALA A 58 -2.19 -6.42 5.99
N ILE A 59 -1.11 -6.03 5.32
CA ILE A 59 -0.83 -4.61 5.01
C ILE A 59 -1.84 -4.08 3.99
N TRP A 60 -2.14 -4.86 2.96
CA TRP A 60 -3.11 -4.47 1.94
C TRP A 60 -4.52 -4.30 2.50
N ASP A 61 -4.98 -5.23 3.34
CA ASP A 61 -6.28 -5.12 4.02
C ASP A 61 -6.34 -3.86 4.90
N TRP A 62 -5.28 -3.57 5.65
CA TRP A 62 -5.20 -2.34 6.43
C TRP A 62 -5.21 -1.08 5.56
N TYR A 63 -4.46 -1.06 4.46
CA TYR A 63 -4.48 0.04 3.50
C TYR A 63 -5.88 0.24 2.94
N GLU A 64 -6.59 -0.82 2.58
CA GLU A 64 -7.94 -0.70 2.03
C GLU A 64 -8.96 -0.14 3.02
N ARG A 65 -8.79 -0.45 4.31
CA ARG A 65 -9.64 0.07 5.40
C ARG A 65 -9.33 1.52 5.78
N ASN A 66 -8.04 1.89 5.72
CA ASN A 66 -7.56 3.17 6.22
C ASN A 66 -7.23 4.18 5.10
N LYS A 67 -7.31 3.79 3.83
CA LYS A 67 -7.10 4.72 2.72
C LYS A 67 -8.15 5.81 2.77
N THR A 68 -7.70 7.06 2.82
CA THR A 68 -8.57 8.20 2.55
C THR A 68 -8.82 8.22 1.05
N SER A 69 -10.05 7.98 0.62
CA SER A 69 -10.42 8.17 -0.77
C SER A 69 -10.21 9.63 -1.13
N ILE A 70 -9.40 9.90 -2.15
CA ILE A 70 -9.38 11.23 -2.75
C ILE A 70 -10.75 11.40 -3.39
N SER A 71 -11.61 12.20 -2.75
CA SER A 71 -12.85 12.64 -3.36
C SER A 71 -12.50 13.48 -4.57
N LEU A 72 -12.68 12.94 -5.77
CA LEU A 72 -12.76 13.71 -7.01
C LEU A 72 -13.98 14.64 -6.90
N SER A 73 -13.81 15.78 -6.25
CA SER A 73 -14.85 16.80 -6.12
C SER A 73 -14.44 18.04 -6.91
N GLN A 74 -15.05 18.15 -8.09
CA GLN A 74 -15.44 19.35 -8.86
C GLN A 74 -14.37 20.25 -9.52
N GLU A 75 -14.36 20.27 -10.86
CA GLU A 75 -14.64 21.44 -11.71
C GLU A 75 -14.77 20.98 -13.19
N GLY A 76 -15.74 21.37 -14.03
CA GLY A 76 -16.65 22.49 -13.92
C GLY A 76 -18.05 22.22 -14.48
N ARG A 77 -19.01 22.88 -13.82
CA ARG A 77 -20.22 23.38 -14.50
C ARG A 77 -19.77 24.37 -15.58
N CYS A 78 -20.07 24.10 -16.84
CA CYS A 78 -20.33 25.14 -17.82
C CYS A 78 -21.75 24.94 -18.31
N GLU A 79 -22.64 25.77 -17.80
CA GLU A 79 -24.03 25.87 -18.24
C GLU A 79 -24.02 26.40 -19.68
N ASN A 80 -24.42 25.56 -20.64
CA ASN A 80 -24.67 26.01 -22.01
C ASN A 80 -25.95 26.84 -22.02
N GLY A 81 -25.81 28.13 -21.72
CA GLY A 81 -26.82 29.15 -21.94
C GLY A 81 -27.07 29.32 -23.44
N ASN A 82 -28.27 28.92 -23.86
CA ASN A 82 -28.89 29.27 -25.14
C ASN A 82 -28.67 30.74 -25.48
N ASN A 83 -28.10 31.04 -26.64
CA ASN A 83 -28.26 32.36 -27.25
C ASN A 83 -29.11 32.23 -28.51
N SER A 84 -30.42 32.42 -28.33
CA SER A 84 -31.34 32.70 -29.42
C SER A 84 -31.29 34.19 -29.75
N LYS A 85 -31.14 34.50 -31.04
CA LYS A 85 -31.79 35.60 -31.76
C LYS A 85 -31.24 37.04 -31.57
N ALA A 86 -30.45 37.47 -32.56
CA ALA A 86 -30.48 38.81 -33.19
C ALA A 86 -29.50 38.78 -34.39
N GLY A 87 -29.84 39.12 -35.63
CA GLY A 87 -31.06 39.61 -36.25
C GLY A 87 -30.97 39.43 -37.77
#